data_AF-A0A6N2M0F1-F1
#
_entry.id   AF-A0A6N2M0F1-F1
#
_cell.length_a   1.000
_cell.length_b   1.000
_cell.length_c   1.000
_cell.angle_alpha   90.00
_cell.angle_beta   90.00
_cell.angle_gamma   90.00
#
_symmetry.space_group_name_H-M   'P 1'
#
loop_
_entity.id
_entity.type
_entity.pdbx_description
1 polymer ?
#
loop_
_entity_poly.entity_id
_entity_poly.type
_entity_poly.pdbx_seq_one_letter_code
_entity_poly.pdbx_strand_id
1 'polypeptide(L)'
;MAQIPNLENSPLNLKFLREQSQRELVNILNNIRGKKCLVIDPKLSGLLSLIIKSTILKENGADLRHLSAEPVDIDCTKVVYLVRSEFSLMRFICSHIHNDTSKGLQREYYVYFVPRREVVCEKVLEDEKVHNLVTIGEYPLYMVPLDEDVLSFELDLANKECLVDGNTKSLWHIAKAIHKLE
;
A
#
# COMPACT_ATOMS: atom_id res chain seq x y z
N MET A 1 -20.29 -2.47 -0.12
CA MET A 1 -19.13 -3.10 -0.79
C MET A 1 -18.95 -2.36 -2.10
N ALA A 2 -17.80 -1.75 -2.35
CA ALA A 2 -17.55 -1.06 -3.62
C ALA A 2 -17.55 -2.11 -4.75
N GLN A 3 -18.36 -1.89 -5.78
CA GLN A 3 -18.39 -2.74 -6.96
C GLN A 3 -17.22 -2.35 -7.86
N ILE A 4 -16.48 -3.34 -8.38
CA ILE A 4 -15.41 -3.07 -9.34
C ILE A 4 -16.06 -2.51 -10.63
N PRO A 5 -15.68 -1.31 -11.09
CA PRO A 5 -16.32 -0.67 -12.23
C PRO A 5 -16.05 -1.45 -13.52
N ASN A 6 -17.05 -1.49 -14.41
CA ASN A 6 -16.84 -2.01 -15.77
C ASN A 6 -16.05 -0.97 -16.58
N LEU A 7 -15.03 -1.42 -17.32
CA LEU A 7 -14.12 -0.54 -18.07
C LEU A 7 -14.12 -0.86 -19.58
N GLU A 8 -15.06 -1.66 -20.06
CA GLU A 8 -15.05 -2.19 -21.43
C GLU A 8 -15.29 -1.13 -22.51
N ASN A 9 -16.04 -0.05 -22.22
CA ASN A 9 -16.31 1.01 -23.20
C ASN A 9 -15.33 2.19 -23.12
N SER A 10 -14.28 2.08 -22.30
CA SER A 10 -13.33 3.17 -22.14
C SER A 10 -12.56 3.43 -23.43
N PRO A 11 -12.34 4.70 -23.83
CA PRO A 11 -11.48 5.03 -24.98
C PRO A 11 -10.01 4.69 -24.72
N LEU A 12 -9.62 4.53 -23.45
CA LEU A 12 -8.30 4.07 -23.02
C LEU A 12 -8.41 2.62 -22.53
N ASN A 13 -7.33 1.85 -22.62
CA ASN A 13 -7.31 0.50 -22.06
C ASN A 13 -7.15 0.52 -20.53
N LEU A 14 -8.14 1.05 -19.82
CA LEU A 14 -8.15 1.16 -18.36
C LEU A 14 -8.17 -0.22 -17.69
N LYS A 15 -8.71 -1.23 -18.37
CA LYS A 15 -8.65 -2.63 -17.93
C LYS A 15 -7.20 -3.10 -17.79
N PHE A 16 -6.35 -2.82 -18.77
CA PHE A 16 -4.93 -3.16 -18.70
C PHE A 16 -4.22 -2.50 -17.52
N LEU A 17 -4.51 -1.23 -17.21
CA LEU A 17 -3.94 -0.53 -16.05
C LEU A 17 -4.33 -1.19 -14.72
N ARG A 18 -5.61 -1.57 -14.57
CA ARG A 18 -6.10 -2.30 -13.40
C ARG A 18 -5.42 -3.67 -13.30
N GLU A 19 -5.38 -4.42 -14.39
CA GLU A 19 -4.73 -5.74 -14.44
C GLU A 19 -3.24 -5.66 -14.13
N GLN A 20 -2.54 -4.63 -14.62
CA GLN A 20 -1.14 -4.41 -14.30
C GLN A 20 -0.95 -4.16 -12.81
N SER A 21 -1.73 -3.27 -12.21
CA SER A 21 -1.67 -2.98 -10.78
C SER A 21 -1.98 -4.25 -9.94
N GLN A 22 -2.99 -5.01 -10.36
CA GLN A 22 -3.32 -6.30 -9.74
C GLN A 22 -2.15 -7.29 -9.85
N ARG A 23 -1.53 -7.42 -11.03
CA ARG A 23 -0.38 -8.31 -11.25
C ARG A 23 0.80 -7.92 -10.37
N GLU A 24 1.11 -6.62 -10.27
CA GLU A 24 2.20 -6.12 -9.42
C GLU A 24 1.97 -6.49 -7.94
N LEU A 25 0.76 -6.28 -7.42
CA LEU A 25 0.42 -6.64 -6.03
C LEU A 25 0.48 -8.16 -5.81
N VAL A 26 -0.07 -8.96 -6.73
CA VAL A 26 -0.03 -10.42 -6.65
C VAL A 26 1.41 -10.93 -6.71
N ASN A 27 2.26 -10.33 -7.55
CA ASN A 27 3.69 -10.69 -7.62
C ASN A 27 4.40 -10.42 -6.29
N ILE A 28 4.13 -9.27 -5.66
CA ILE A 28 4.64 -8.96 -4.31
C ILE A 28 4.23 -10.04 -3.32
N LEU A 29 2.94 -10.41 -3.30
CA LEU A 29 2.42 -11.43 -2.39
C LEU A 29 2.99 -12.82 -2.69
N ASN A 30 3.23 -13.17 -3.95
CA ASN A 30 3.78 -14.47 -4.35
C ASN A 30 5.27 -14.62 -4.04
N ASN A 31 6.03 -13.53 -4.08
CA ASN A 31 7.44 -13.52 -3.67
C ASN A 31 7.59 -13.88 -2.19
N ILE A 32 6.57 -13.61 -1.38
CA ILE A 32 6.53 -13.96 0.04
C ILE A 32 5.86 -15.33 0.19
N ARG A 33 6.66 -16.39 0.31
CA ARG A 33 6.12 -17.76 0.45
C ARG A 33 5.50 -17.99 1.83
N GLY A 34 4.35 -18.68 1.86
CA GLY A 34 3.63 -19.07 3.08
C GLY A 34 2.40 -18.22 3.39
N LYS A 35 1.70 -18.56 4.48
CA LYS A 35 0.58 -17.75 5.00
C LYS A 35 1.12 -16.42 5.54
N LYS A 36 0.46 -15.32 5.18
CA LYS A 36 0.87 -13.97 5.53
C LYS A 36 -0.34 -13.16 5.97
N CYS A 37 -0.12 -12.23 6.89
CA CYS A 37 -1.12 -11.21 7.22
C CYS A 37 -0.80 -9.95 6.43
N LEU A 38 -1.76 -9.48 5.62
CA LEU A 38 -1.65 -8.23 4.88
C LEU A 38 -2.32 -7.11 5.69
N VAL A 39 -1.52 -6.25 6.28
CA VAL A 39 -1.96 -5.11 7.10
C VAL A 39 -1.94 -3.86 6.24
N ILE A 40 -3.10 -3.24 6.03
CA ILE A 40 -3.26 -2.14 5.07
C ILE A 40 -3.68 -0.87 5.79
N ASP A 41 -3.11 0.26 5.36
CA ASP A 41 -3.64 1.58 5.71
C ASP A 41 -5.15 1.68 5.38
N PRO A 42 -6.02 2.01 6.34
CA PRO A 42 -7.45 2.18 6.11
C PRO A 42 -7.80 3.04 4.90
N LYS A 43 -7.03 4.11 4.63
CA LYS A 43 -7.28 4.99 3.47
C LYS A 43 -7.00 4.31 2.13
N LEU A 44 -6.07 3.35 2.08
CA LEU A 44 -5.79 2.58 0.86
C LEU A 44 -6.80 1.46 0.60
N SER A 45 -7.55 1.04 1.62
CA SER A 45 -8.47 -0.09 1.49
C SER A 45 -9.56 0.14 0.45
N GLY A 46 -10.07 1.37 0.36
CA GLY A 46 -11.05 1.73 -0.66
C GLY A 46 -10.48 1.56 -2.06
N LEU A 47 -9.26 2.06 -2.29
CA LEU A 47 -8.59 2.03 -3.58
C LEU A 47 -8.25 0.61 -4.03
N LEU A 48 -7.74 -0.19 -3.10
CA LEU A 48 -7.39 -1.59 -3.38
C LEU A 48 -8.62 -2.42 -3.73
N SER A 49 -9.80 -2.10 -3.18
CA SER A 49 -11.04 -2.80 -3.51
C SER A 49 -11.48 -2.61 -4.97
N LEU A 50 -11.03 -1.53 -5.63
CA LEU A 50 -11.28 -1.26 -7.05
C LEU A 50 -10.31 -2.02 -7.97
N ILE A 51 -9.21 -2.55 -7.41
CA ILE A 51 -8.14 -3.23 -8.17
C ILE A 51 -8.23 -4.74 -7.98
N ILE A 52 -8.35 -5.19 -6.74
CA ILE A 52 -8.27 -6.60 -6.37
C ILE A 52 -9.41 -7.00 -5.43
N LYS A 53 -10.00 -8.18 -5.71
CA LYS A 53 -10.99 -8.78 -4.82
C LYS A 53 -10.31 -9.43 -3.63
N SER A 54 -10.95 -9.39 -2.47
CA SER A 54 -10.47 -10.04 -1.25
C SER A 54 -10.34 -11.57 -1.39
N THR A 55 -11.08 -12.18 -2.31
CA THR A 55 -10.94 -13.61 -2.66
C THR A 55 -9.56 -13.92 -3.21
N ILE A 56 -9.04 -13.08 -4.11
CA ILE A 56 -7.72 -13.26 -4.73
C ILE A 56 -6.62 -13.12 -3.67
N LEU A 57 -6.77 -12.19 -2.73
CA LEU A 57 -5.83 -12.04 -1.62
C LEU A 57 -5.77 -13.32 -0.76
N LYS A 58 -6.94 -13.87 -0.40
CA LYS A 58 -7.04 -15.12 0.35
C LYS A 58 -6.47 -16.32 -0.39
N GLU A 59 -6.69 -16.42 -1.70
CA GLU A 59 -6.10 -17.46 -2.57
C GLU A 59 -4.57 -17.40 -2.56
N ASN A 60 -3.99 -16.20 -2.45
CA ASN A 60 -2.54 -15.99 -2.31
C ASN A 60 -2.04 -16.09 -0.85
N GLY A 61 -2.89 -16.61 0.06
CA GLY A 61 -2.58 -16.85 1.46
C GLY A 61 -2.42 -15.57 2.30
N ALA A 62 -3.01 -14.46 1.85
CA ALA A 62 -2.95 -13.17 2.53
C ALA A 62 -4.26 -12.85 3.28
N ASP A 63 -4.19 -12.86 4.62
CA ASP A 63 -5.31 -12.46 5.48
C ASP A 63 -5.28 -10.94 5.69
N LEU A 64 -6.29 -10.27 5.14
CA LEU A 64 -6.42 -8.81 5.13
C LEU A 64 -6.84 -8.27 6.48
N ARG A 65 -6.09 -7.30 7.00
CA ARG A 65 -6.37 -6.55 8.23
C ARG A 65 -6.05 -5.07 8.04
N HIS A 66 -6.64 -4.22 8.87
CA HIS A 66 -6.37 -2.78 8.84
C HIS A 66 -5.29 -2.40 9.84
N LEU A 67 -4.45 -1.43 9.47
CA LEU A 67 -3.49 -0.84 10.38
C LEU A 67 -4.21 0.06 11.39
N SER A 68 -3.95 -0.20 12.67
CA SER A 68 -4.43 0.56 13.82
C SER A 68 -3.25 0.91 14.74
N ALA A 69 -3.49 1.76 15.73
CA ALA A 69 -2.52 2.03 16.79
C ALA A 69 -2.31 0.81 17.71
N GLU A 70 -3.35 0.00 17.88
CA GLU A 70 -3.28 -1.23 18.66
C GLU A 70 -2.70 -2.39 17.85
N PRO A 71 -1.82 -3.21 18.46
CA PRO A 71 -1.26 -4.39 17.82
C PRO A 71 -2.36 -5.35 17.41
N VAL A 72 -2.30 -5.75 16.15
CA VAL A 72 -3.25 -6.69 15.57
C VAL A 72 -2.84 -8.11 15.98
N ASP A 73 -3.78 -8.93 16.45
CA ASP A 73 -3.47 -10.28 16.95
C ASP A 73 -3.21 -11.27 15.79
N ILE A 74 -1.96 -11.35 15.35
CA ILE A 74 -1.57 -12.04 14.12
C ILE A 74 -1.05 -13.44 14.42
N ASP A 75 -1.79 -14.46 13.98
CA ASP A 75 -1.36 -15.87 14.04
C ASP A 75 -0.31 -16.24 12.98
N CYS A 76 0.00 -15.33 12.05
CA CYS A 76 0.98 -15.56 10.98
C CYS A 76 2.40 -15.19 11.41
N THR A 77 3.38 -15.94 10.89
CA THR A 77 4.80 -15.62 11.03
C THR A 77 5.26 -14.50 10.10
N LYS A 78 4.47 -14.19 9.06
CA LYS A 78 4.79 -13.17 8.06
C LYS A 78 3.77 -12.05 8.08
N VAL A 79 4.25 -10.82 8.18
CA VAL A 79 3.42 -9.61 8.21
C VAL A 79 3.84 -8.70 7.08
N VAL A 80 2.89 -8.35 6.21
CA VAL A 80 3.09 -7.47 5.06
C VAL A 80 2.30 -6.20 5.31
N TYR A 81 2.99 -5.09 5.55
CA TYR A 81 2.39 -3.77 5.65
C TYR A 81 2.30 -3.15 4.27
N LEU A 82 1.12 -2.66 3.90
CA LEU A 82 0.89 -1.89 2.69
C LEU A 82 0.36 -0.51 3.08
N VAL A 83 1.23 0.49 3.02
CA VAL A 83 1.03 1.79 3.67
C VAL A 83 1.47 2.95 2.80
N ARG A 84 0.85 4.11 3.00
CA ARG A 84 1.35 5.37 2.44
C ARG A 84 2.57 5.82 3.23
N SER A 85 3.41 6.64 2.59
CA SER A 85 4.61 7.22 3.21
C SER A 85 4.22 8.36 4.17
N GLU A 86 3.64 8.00 5.32
CA GLU A 86 3.21 8.90 6.39
C GLU A 86 3.89 8.54 7.73
N PHE A 87 4.34 9.55 8.46
CA PHE A 87 5.03 9.39 9.76
C PHE A 87 4.20 8.65 10.81
N SER A 88 2.90 8.94 10.88
CA SER A 88 1.97 8.29 11.82
C SER A 88 1.93 6.77 11.63
N LEU A 89 1.89 6.32 10.37
CA LEU A 89 1.85 4.90 10.02
C LEU A 89 3.17 4.20 10.35
N MET A 90 4.31 4.87 10.13
CA MET A 90 5.62 4.34 10.53
C MET A 90 5.69 4.10 12.03
N ARG A 91 5.19 5.04 12.85
CA ARG A 91 5.16 4.88 14.31
C ARG A 91 4.29 3.70 14.75
N PHE A 92 3.15 3.46 14.10
CA PHE A 92 2.32 2.29 14.38
C PHE A 92 3.04 0.98 14.03
N ILE A 93 3.71 0.93 12.87
CA ILE A 93 4.51 -0.23 12.48
C ILE A 93 5.63 -0.51 13.50
N CYS A 94 6.38 0.52 13.91
CA CYS A 94 7.43 0.37 14.93
C CYS A 94 6.85 -0.17 16.25
N SER A 95 5.74 0.40 16.71
CA SER A 95 5.04 -0.05 17.93
C SER A 95 4.64 -1.52 17.85
N HIS A 96 4.11 -1.98 16.70
CA HIS A 96 3.74 -3.38 16.51
C HIS A 96 4.95 -4.31 16.60
N ILE A 97 6.04 -3.96 15.92
CA ILE A 97 7.28 -4.75 15.91
C ILE A 97 7.90 -4.81 17.33
N HIS A 98 7.92 -3.69 18.06
CA HIS A 98 8.42 -3.67 19.44
C HIS A 98 7.56 -4.50 20.39
N ASN A 99 6.23 -4.43 20.26
CA ASN A 99 5.32 -5.24 21.05
C ASN A 99 5.47 -6.74 20.76
N ASP A 100 5.73 -7.11 19.51
CA ASP A 100 5.99 -8.49 19.15
C ASP A 100 7.33 -8.98 19.70
N THR A 101 8.36 -8.12 19.62
CA THR A 101 9.69 -8.39 20.17
C THR A 101 9.65 -8.55 21.68
N SER A 102 8.88 -7.73 22.40
CA SER A 102 8.74 -7.82 23.86
C SER A 102 8.00 -9.09 24.31
N LYS A 103 7.12 -9.63 23.47
CA LYS A 103 6.46 -10.94 23.66
C LYS A 103 7.33 -12.13 23.22
N GLY A 104 8.52 -11.88 22.68
CA GLY A 104 9.42 -12.93 22.17
C GLY A 104 8.95 -13.55 20.85
N LEU A 105 8.05 -12.90 20.12
CA LEU A 105 7.51 -13.40 18.85
C LEU A 105 8.49 -13.07 17.72
N GLN A 106 8.97 -14.10 17.04
CA GLN A 106 9.84 -13.97 15.88
C GLN A 106 9.00 -14.01 14.60
N ARG A 107 8.97 -12.89 13.87
CA ARG A 107 8.21 -12.75 12.62
C ARG A 107 9.06 -12.12 11.53
N GLU A 108 8.71 -12.42 10.28
CA GLU A 108 9.25 -11.75 9.09
C GLU A 108 8.34 -10.57 8.73
N TYR A 109 8.89 -9.35 8.77
CA TYR A 109 8.16 -8.13 8.46
C TYR A 109 8.52 -7.59 7.09
N TYR A 110 7.52 -7.18 6.33
CA TYR A 110 7.66 -6.55 5.02
C TYR A 110 6.89 -5.24 4.99
N VAL A 111 7.48 -4.16 4.47
CA VAL A 111 6.82 -2.86 4.34
C VAL A 111 6.85 -2.45 2.87
N TYR A 112 5.66 -2.42 2.25
CA TYR A 112 5.47 -1.94 0.88
C TYR A 112 4.84 -0.55 0.91
N PHE A 113 5.59 0.42 0.41
CA PHE A 113 5.12 1.80 0.33
C PHE A 113 4.28 2.04 -0.92
N VAL A 114 3.18 2.77 -0.75
CA VAL A 114 2.28 3.18 -1.83
C VAL A 114 2.29 4.71 -1.97
N PRO A 115 2.59 5.27 -3.16
CA PRO A 115 3.09 4.58 -4.35
C PRO A 115 4.62 4.30 -4.32
N ARG A 116 5.36 4.98 -3.44
CA ARG A 116 6.83 4.92 -3.36
C ARG A 116 7.32 5.14 -1.94
N ARG A 117 8.52 4.65 -1.63
CA ARG A 117 9.14 4.91 -0.33
C ARG A 117 9.73 6.32 -0.27
N GLU A 118 9.83 6.84 0.94
CA GLU A 118 10.46 8.14 1.20
C GLU A 118 11.54 8.02 2.25
N VAL A 119 12.65 8.70 2.00
CA VAL A 119 13.84 8.68 2.88
C VAL A 119 13.48 9.05 4.31
N VAL A 120 12.57 10.01 4.49
CA VAL A 120 12.08 10.40 5.82
C VAL A 120 11.35 9.28 6.56
N CYS A 121 10.62 8.40 5.86
CA CYS A 121 9.97 7.25 6.50
C CYS A 121 10.99 6.16 6.84
N GLU A 122 11.97 5.90 5.97
CA GLU A 122 13.06 4.97 6.27
C GLU A 122 13.86 5.45 7.49
N LYS A 123 14.07 6.77 7.61
CA LYS A 123 14.77 7.35 8.74
C LYS A 123 14.07 7.10 10.08
N VAL A 124 12.74 7.16 10.10
CA VAL A 124 11.95 6.80 11.30
C VAL A 124 12.17 5.32 11.68
N LEU A 125 12.16 4.43 10.69
CA LEU A 125 12.40 3.00 10.93
C LEU A 125 13.83 2.73 11.44
N GLU A 126 14.81 3.51 10.97
CA GLU A 126 16.20 3.45 11.47
C GLU A 126 16.31 3.95 12.92
N ASP A 127 15.70 5.10 13.22
CA ASP A 127 15.79 5.74 14.53
C ASP A 127 15.10 4.90 15.62
N GLU A 128 14.03 4.19 15.27
CA GLU A 128 13.35 3.19 16.11
C GLU A 128 14.04 1.81 16.09
N LYS A 129 15.17 1.65 15.38
CA LYS A 129 15.96 0.41 15.27
C LYS A 129 15.21 -0.79 14.70
N VAL A 130 14.12 -0.57 13.97
CA VAL A 130 13.34 -1.63 13.31
C VAL A 130 13.71 -1.83 11.84
N HIS A 131 14.45 -0.89 11.24
CA HIS A 131 14.84 -0.95 9.82
C HIS A 131 15.48 -2.29 9.41
N ASN A 132 16.34 -2.85 10.27
CA ASN A 132 17.02 -4.12 9.98
C ASN A 132 16.12 -5.37 10.13
N LEU A 133 14.94 -5.21 10.74
CA LEU A 133 13.97 -6.27 10.95
C LEU A 133 12.91 -6.32 9.83
N VAL A 134 12.87 -5.30 8.98
CA VAL A 134 11.86 -5.14 7.93
C VAL A 134 12.49 -5.22 6.55
N THR A 135 11.82 -5.92 5.63
CA THR A 135 12.14 -5.85 4.20
C THR A 135 11.30 -4.77 3.55
N ILE A 136 11.95 -3.77 2.96
CA ILE A 136 11.28 -2.62 2.35
C ILE A 136 11.10 -2.84 0.85
N GLY A 137 9.91 -2.53 0.34
CA GLY A 137 9.57 -2.54 -1.07
C GLY A 137 8.62 -1.40 -1.44
N GLU A 138 8.27 -1.34 -2.73
CA GLU A 138 7.35 -0.34 -3.26
C GLU A 138 6.25 -1.02 -4.06
N TYR A 139 5.04 -0.45 -3.99
CA TYR A 139 3.93 -0.83 -4.84
C TYR A 139 3.45 0.43 -5.60
N PRO A 140 3.86 0.60 -6.87
CA PRO A 140 3.73 1.85 -7.63
C PRO A 140 2.32 2.07 -8.20
N LEU A 141 1.33 2.06 -7.30
CA LEU A 141 -0.06 2.40 -7.56
C LEU A 141 -0.26 3.92 -7.49
N TYR A 142 -0.16 4.58 -8.63
CA TYR A 142 -0.30 6.02 -8.71
C TYR A 142 -1.71 6.50 -9.04
N MET A 143 -2.48 5.71 -9.79
CA MET A 143 -3.82 6.06 -10.23
C MET A 143 -4.72 4.84 -10.27
N VAL A 144 -6.02 5.05 -10.12
CA VAL A 144 -7.05 4.02 -10.17
C VAL A 144 -8.18 4.43 -11.11
N PRO A 145 -8.67 3.51 -11.97
CA PRO A 145 -9.88 3.74 -12.75
C PRO A 145 -11.10 3.59 -11.85
N LEU A 146 -11.78 4.71 -11.60
CA LEU A 146 -13.03 4.79 -10.84
C LEU A 146 -14.24 4.47 -11.72
N ASP A 147 -14.16 4.76 -13.01
CA ASP A 147 -15.17 4.42 -14.02
C ASP A 147 -14.52 4.30 -15.41
N GLU A 148 -15.32 4.04 -16.45
CA GLU A 148 -14.84 3.92 -17.83
C GLU A 148 -14.22 5.20 -18.40
N ASP A 149 -14.55 6.37 -17.84
CA ASP A 149 -14.05 7.68 -18.26
C ASP A 149 -13.42 8.49 -17.10
N VAL A 150 -13.28 7.88 -15.91
CA VAL A 150 -12.73 8.54 -14.71
C VAL A 150 -11.50 7.82 -14.17
N LEU A 151 -10.37 8.54 -14.16
CA LEU A 151 -9.14 8.18 -13.45
C LEU A 151 -8.97 9.09 -12.23
N SER A 152 -8.59 8.50 -11.10
CA SER A 152 -8.27 9.26 -9.89
C SER A 152 -6.88 8.90 -9.34
N PHE A 153 -6.20 9.90 -8.78
CA PHE A 153 -4.93 9.73 -8.06
C PHE A 153 -5.15 9.58 -6.55
N GLU A 154 -6.33 9.93 -6.04
CA GLU A 154 -6.73 9.77 -4.63
C GLU A 154 -5.73 10.42 -3.65
N LEU A 155 -5.29 11.63 -4.01
CA LEU A 155 -4.37 12.45 -3.24
C LEU A 155 -5.12 13.52 -2.45
N ASP A 156 -5.80 13.14 -1.36
CA ASP A 156 -6.66 14.01 -0.54
C ASP A 156 -5.99 15.35 -0.14
N LEU A 157 -4.68 15.32 0.12
CA LEU A 157 -3.93 16.47 0.63
C LEU A 157 -3.24 17.28 -0.47
N ALA A 158 -3.30 16.86 -1.74
CA ALA A 158 -2.52 17.47 -2.82
C ALA A 158 -2.75 18.98 -2.96
N ASN A 159 -3.99 19.44 -2.76
CA ASN A 159 -4.31 20.86 -2.84
C ASN A 159 -3.63 21.68 -1.74
N LYS A 160 -3.72 21.20 -0.48
CA LYS A 160 -3.06 21.84 0.66
C LYS A 160 -1.55 21.78 0.52
N GLU A 161 -1.01 20.60 0.21
CA GLU A 161 0.43 20.39 0.04
C GLU A 161 1.02 21.33 -1.01
N CYS A 162 0.37 21.45 -2.17
CA CYS A 162 0.88 22.25 -3.27
C CYS A 162 0.68 23.76 -3.06
N LEU A 163 -0.52 24.20 -2.63
CA LEU A 163 -0.86 25.62 -2.57
C LEU A 163 -0.47 26.30 -1.25
N VAL A 164 -0.41 25.54 -0.15
CA VAL A 164 -0.15 26.09 1.19
C VAL A 164 1.25 25.70 1.67
N ASP A 165 1.58 24.41 1.61
CA ASP A 165 2.83 23.91 2.19
C ASP A 165 4.03 24.02 1.21
N GLY A 166 3.78 24.41 -0.05
CA GLY A 166 4.79 24.51 -1.11
C GLY A 166 5.39 23.17 -1.53
N ASN A 167 4.75 22.06 -1.15
CA ASN A 167 5.19 20.70 -1.43
C ASN A 167 4.59 20.20 -2.75
N THR A 168 5.46 20.02 -3.74
CA THR A 168 5.08 19.60 -5.11
C THR A 168 5.17 18.08 -5.34
N LYS A 169 5.28 17.26 -4.29
CA LYS A 169 5.36 15.79 -4.39
C LYS A 169 4.18 15.19 -5.18
N SER A 170 2.97 15.69 -4.94
CA SER A 170 1.75 15.27 -5.64
C SER A 170 1.86 15.47 -7.16
N LEU A 171 2.45 16.58 -7.61
CA LEU A 171 2.67 16.86 -9.03
C LEU A 171 3.60 15.83 -9.68
N TRP A 172 4.65 15.39 -8.96
CA TRP A 172 5.53 14.34 -9.45
C TRP A 172 4.78 13.00 -9.59
N HIS A 173 3.93 12.65 -8.62
CA HIS A 173 3.09 11.44 -8.70
C HIS A 173 2.16 11.49 -9.91
N ILE A 174 1.50 12.63 -10.15
CA ILE A 174 0.63 12.84 -11.31
C ILE A 174 1.42 12.72 -12.61
N ALA A 175 2.56 13.41 -12.73
CA ALA A 175 3.40 13.34 -13.93
C ALA A 175 3.88 11.90 -14.22
N LYS A 176 4.30 11.17 -13.17
CA LYS A 176 4.73 9.77 -13.30
C LYS A 176 3.61 8.86 -13.77
N ALA A 177 2.39 9.10 -13.30
CA ALA A 177 1.22 8.34 -13.68
C ALA A 177 0.76 8.63 -15.10
N ILE A 178 0.75 9.90 -15.52
CA ILE A 178 0.46 10.31 -16.90
C ILE A 178 1.48 9.68 -17.85
N HIS A 179 2.77 9.72 -17.51
CA HIS A 179 3.81 9.07 -18.31
C HIS A 179 3.64 7.54 -18.41
N LYS A 180 2.97 6.89 -17.46
CA LYS A 180 2.60 5.46 -17.57
C LYS A 180 1.43 5.21 -18.54
N LEU A 181 0.69 6.24 -18.94
CA LEU A 181 -0.41 6.14 -19.91
C LEU A 181 0.07 6.30 -21.37
N GLU A 182 1.25 6.89 -21.57
CA GLU A 182 1.92 7.03 -22.87
C GLU A 182 2.46 5.68 -23.36
#